data_AF-A0A519RNJ2-F1
#
_entry.id   AF-A0A519RNJ2-F1
#
_cell.length_a   1.000
_cell.length_b   1.000
_cell.length_c   1.000
_cell.angle_alpha   90.00
_cell.angle_beta   90.00
_cell.angle_gamma   90.00
#
_symmetry.space_group_name_H-M   'P 1'
#
loop_
_entity.id
_entity.type
_entity.pdbx_description
1 polymer ?
#
loop_
_entity_poly.entity_id
_entity_poly.type
_entity_poly.pdbx_seq_one_letter_code
_entity_poly.pdbx_strand_id
1 'polypeptide(L)'
;MLKKAFISIIFLVSFSFHGQNATNNSSINIKSNFSEVSIKAYQESAILKIEDYYNYLALFSNTSTSEDLKTETKTALFSLFKNKHIQIIDFTEQEKKTIQLIELIEKIKNKNYSFLISNITNTFISNNYWMTSYDLQIHENENNQILKCSQKVYFIPTIKQFGSTEKEVWTIKLGETE
;
A
#
# COMPACT_ATOMS: atom_id res chain seq x y z
N MET A 1 -11.79 -79.50 31.66
CA MET A 1 -10.45 -78.91 31.40
C MET A 1 -10.59 -77.41 31.25
N LEU A 2 -10.23 -76.65 32.29
CA LEU A 2 -10.07 -75.20 32.23
C LEU A 2 -8.85 -74.85 31.37
N LYS A 3 -9.02 -74.10 30.28
CA LYS A 3 -7.93 -73.35 29.67
C LYS A 3 -8.38 -71.93 29.37
N LYS A 4 -7.62 -71.02 29.97
CA LYS A 4 -7.66 -69.57 29.88
C LYS A 4 -7.49 -69.12 28.43
N ALA A 5 -8.24 -68.09 28.04
CA ALA A 5 -7.82 -67.13 27.01
C ALA A 5 -8.49 -65.78 27.31
N PHE A 6 -7.91 -65.08 28.28
CA PHE A 6 -7.92 -63.62 28.36
C PHE A 6 -6.94 -63.10 27.28
N ILE A 7 -7.07 -61.81 26.87
CA ILE A 7 -6.20 -61.04 25.94
C ILE A 7 -6.72 -61.13 24.48
N SER A 8 -7.19 -60.08 23.79
CA SER A 8 -6.81 -58.66 23.77
C SER A 8 -8.03 -57.74 23.62
N ILE A 9 -8.34 -56.99 24.67
CA ILE A 9 -8.91 -55.64 24.54
C ILE A 9 -7.70 -54.74 24.72
N ILE A 10 -7.31 -54.01 23.67
CA ILE A 10 -6.49 -52.77 23.65
C ILE A 10 -5.97 -52.63 22.20
N PHE A 11 -6.72 -51.93 21.36
CA PHE A 11 -6.16 -51.06 20.31
C PHE A 11 -7.23 -50.11 19.78
N LEU A 12 -7.83 -49.34 20.69
CA LEU A 12 -8.57 -48.11 20.36
C LEU A 12 -7.85 -46.96 21.06
N VAL A 13 -6.58 -46.78 20.73
CA VAL A 13 -5.88 -45.53 21.01
C VAL A 13 -6.27 -44.58 19.89
N SER A 14 -7.34 -43.85 20.17
CA SER A 14 -7.62 -42.48 19.75
C SER A 14 -6.44 -41.84 18.99
N PHE A 15 -6.50 -41.86 17.66
CA PHE A 15 -5.86 -40.82 16.85
C PHE A 15 -6.67 -39.54 17.02
N SER A 16 -6.60 -38.95 18.21
CA SER A 16 -6.88 -37.54 18.42
C SER A 16 -5.75 -36.79 17.74
N PHE A 17 -5.83 -36.66 16.42
CA PHE A 17 -5.13 -35.60 15.70
C PHE A 17 -5.61 -34.30 16.33
N HIS A 18 -4.84 -33.81 17.30
CA HIS A 18 -4.87 -32.43 17.68
C HIS A 18 -4.49 -31.70 16.40
N GLY A 19 -5.50 -31.17 15.70
CA GLY A 19 -5.29 -30.17 14.68
C GLY A 19 -4.49 -29.08 15.37
N GLN A 20 -3.20 -29.02 15.07
CA GLN A 20 -2.40 -27.89 15.44
C GLN A 20 -3.09 -26.72 14.75
N ASN A 21 -3.77 -25.88 15.53
CA ASN A 21 -3.94 -24.48 15.15
C ASN A 21 -2.53 -23.94 15.10
N ALA A 22 -1.83 -24.20 13.99
CA ALA A 22 -0.80 -23.31 13.54
C ALA A 22 -1.53 -21.97 13.46
N THR A 23 -1.31 -21.12 14.47
CA THR A 23 -1.25 -19.69 14.25
C THR A 23 -0.25 -19.53 13.12
N ASN A 24 -0.76 -19.63 11.90
CA ASN A 24 -0.09 -19.22 10.70
C ASN A 24 0.16 -17.73 10.95
N ASN A 25 1.30 -17.41 11.54
CA ASN A 25 2.09 -16.34 10.99
C ASN A 25 2.38 -16.79 9.56
N SER A 26 1.38 -16.67 8.68
CA SER A 26 1.58 -16.65 7.26
C SER A 26 2.65 -15.60 7.10
N SER A 27 3.84 -16.05 6.71
CA SER A 27 4.88 -15.14 6.31
C SER A 27 4.20 -14.17 5.34
N ILE A 28 4.25 -12.88 5.64
CA ILE A 28 3.63 -11.80 4.85
C ILE A 28 4.39 -11.68 3.53
N ASN A 29 4.47 -12.78 2.78
CA ASN A 29 5.23 -12.94 1.58
C ASN A 29 4.22 -13.04 0.44
N ILE A 30 4.08 -11.92 -0.25
CA ILE A 30 3.17 -11.73 -1.36
C ILE A 30 3.36 -12.83 -2.41
N LYS A 31 4.60 -13.17 -2.74
CA LYS A 31 4.92 -14.19 -3.75
C LYS A 31 4.49 -15.60 -3.34
N SER A 32 4.35 -15.88 -2.05
CA SER A 32 3.90 -17.19 -1.56
C SER A 32 2.38 -17.31 -1.41
N ASN A 33 1.66 -16.19 -1.33
CA ASN A 33 0.22 -16.17 -1.05
C ASN A 33 -0.63 -15.76 -2.27
N PHE A 34 -0.01 -15.21 -3.32
CA PHE A 34 -0.70 -14.69 -4.49
C PHE A 34 -0.09 -15.21 -5.78
N SER A 35 -0.95 -15.46 -6.78
CA SER A 35 -0.50 -15.78 -8.13
C SER A 35 0.20 -14.58 -8.77
N GLU A 36 1.08 -14.81 -9.73
CA GLU A 36 1.74 -13.74 -10.49
C GLU A 36 0.74 -12.80 -11.18
N VAL A 37 -0.36 -13.34 -11.71
CA VAL A 37 -1.43 -12.56 -12.34
C VAL A 37 -2.11 -11.65 -11.31
N SER A 38 -2.41 -12.17 -10.11
CA SER A 38 -2.98 -11.36 -9.03
C SER A 38 -2.02 -10.26 -8.59
N ILE A 39 -0.73 -10.59 -8.46
CA ILE A 39 0.32 -9.62 -8.11
C ILE A 39 0.38 -8.50 -9.15
N LYS A 40 0.37 -8.84 -10.44
CA LYS A 40 0.39 -7.85 -11.52
C LYS A 40 -0.83 -6.92 -11.47
N ALA A 41 -2.02 -7.47 -11.24
CA ALA A 41 -3.24 -6.66 -11.07
C ALA A 41 -3.13 -5.69 -9.87
N TYR A 42 -2.52 -6.11 -8.76
CA TYR A 42 -2.24 -5.22 -7.64
C TYR A 42 -1.18 -4.16 -7.97
N GLN A 43 -0.17 -4.50 -8.77
CA GLN A 43 0.80 -3.51 -9.24
C GLN A 43 0.14 -2.46 -10.15
N GLU A 44 -0.74 -2.87 -11.07
CA GLU A 44 -1.54 -1.96 -11.90
C GLU A 44 -2.47 -1.08 -11.04
N SER A 45 -3.11 -1.65 -10.02
CA SER A 45 -3.91 -0.89 -9.05
C SER A 45 -3.07 0.10 -8.23
N ALA A 46 -1.81 -0.20 -7.96
CA ALA A 46 -0.90 0.71 -7.28
C ALA A 46 -0.53 1.91 -8.16
N ILE A 47 -0.40 1.71 -9.47
CA ILE A 47 -0.18 2.80 -10.43
C ILE A 47 -1.34 3.79 -10.37
N LEU A 48 -2.58 3.31 -10.45
CA LEU A 48 -3.77 4.15 -10.32
C LEU A 48 -3.79 4.93 -9.00
N LYS A 49 -3.36 4.32 -7.88
CA LYS A 49 -3.24 5.01 -6.59
C LYS A 49 -2.17 6.10 -6.59
N ILE A 50 -1.07 5.92 -7.32
CA ILE A 50 -0.04 6.94 -7.48
C ILE A 50 -0.57 8.10 -8.35
N GLU A 51 -1.35 7.80 -9.38
CA GLU A 51 -2.05 8.82 -10.17
C GLU A 51 -3.05 9.60 -9.31
N ASP A 52 -3.88 8.91 -8.51
CA ASP A 52 -4.80 9.54 -7.56
C ASP A 52 -4.06 10.45 -6.57
N TYR A 53 -2.89 10.02 -6.08
CA TYR A 53 -2.04 10.85 -5.22
C TYR A 53 -1.70 12.19 -5.88
N TYR A 54 -1.16 12.17 -7.10
CA TYR A 54 -0.80 13.39 -7.80
C TYR A 54 -2.01 14.22 -8.26
N ASN A 55 -3.13 13.57 -8.59
CA ASN A 55 -4.39 14.25 -8.89
C ASN A 55 -4.91 15.02 -7.67
N TYR A 56 -4.82 14.43 -6.47
CA TYR A 56 -5.19 15.13 -5.24
C TYR A 56 -4.23 16.29 -4.91
N LEU A 57 -2.92 16.14 -5.18
CA LEU A 57 -1.99 17.27 -5.05
C LEU A 57 -2.33 18.41 -6.02
N ALA A 58 -2.70 18.11 -7.27
CA ALA A 58 -3.11 19.11 -8.24
C ALA A 58 -4.39 19.85 -7.80
N LEU A 59 -5.40 19.11 -7.32
CA LEU A 59 -6.62 19.70 -6.76
C LEU A 59 -6.32 20.59 -5.55
N PHE A 60 -5.41 20.15 -4.66
CA PHE A 60 -5.03 20.95 -3.50
C PHE A 60 -4.27 22.23 -3.89
N SER A 61 -3.42 22.13 -4.92
CA SER A 61 -2.63 23.25 -5.42
C SER A 61 -3.45 24.28 -6.21
N ASN A 62 -4.58 23.86 -6.79
CA ASN A 62 -5.39 24.72 -7.63
C ASN A 62 -6.04 25.87 -6.84
N THR A 63 -5.79 27.09 -7.30
CA THR A 63 -6.33 28.34 -6.73
C THR A 63 -7.85 28.45 -6.80
N SER A 64 -8.49 27.79 -7.77
CA SER A 64 -9.95 27.78 -7.96
C SER A 64 -10.69 26.75 -7.11
N THR A 65 -9.98 25.82 -6.47
CA THR A 65 -10.58 24.81 -5.59
C THR A 65 -10.99 25.44 -4.27
N SER A 66 -12.24 25.22 -3.85
CA SER A 66 -12.77 25.72 -2.58
C SER A 66 -12.05 25.10 -1.38
N GLU A 67 -12.01 25.81 -0.25
CA GLU A 67 -11.35 25.31 0.96
C GLU A 67 -12.04 24.06 1.55
N ASP A 68 -13.36 23.95 1.41
CA ASP A 68 -14.10 22.75 1.81
C ASP A 68 -13.64 21.53 0.99
N LEU A 69 -13.55 21.69 -0.34
CA LEU A 69 -13.08 20.62 -1.22
C LEU A 69 -11.60 20.29 -0.95
N LYS A 70 -10.76 21.27 -0.63
CA LYS A 70 -9.36 21.01 -0.21
C LYS A 70 -9.29 20.19 1.07
N THR A 71 -10.20 20.41 2.01
CA THR A 71 -10.28 19.67 3.28
C THR A 71 -10.64 18.20 3.04
N GLU A 72 -11.65 17.94 2.20
CA GLU A 72 -12.03 16.58 1.80
C GLU A 72 -10.90 15.91 0.99
N THR A 73 -10.31 16.63 0.03
CA THR A 73 -9.18 16.16 -0.79
C THR A 73 -7.99 15.76 0.09
N LYS A 74 -7.66 16.56 1.11
CA LYS A 74 -6.58 16.26 2.07
C LYS A 74 -6.87 14.96 2.84
N THR A 75 -8.13 14.71 3.20
CA THR A 75 -8.55 13.47 3.86
C THR A 75 -8.41 12.26 2.93
N ALA A 76 -8.88 12.38 1.69
CA ALA A 76 -8.75 11.34 0.67
C ALA A 76 -7.27 11.04 0.37
N LEU A 77 -6.45 12.08 0.21
CA LEU A 77 -5.01 12.00 0.01
C LEU A 77 -4.33 11.20 1.12
N PHE A 78 -4.52 11.57 2.39
CA PHE A 78 -3.91 10.82 3.51
C PHE A 78 -4.40 9.37 3.59
N SER A 79 -5.61 9.07 3.10
CA SER A 79 -6.13 7.71 3.07
C SER A 79 -5.41 6.79 2.09
N LEU A 80 -4.72 7.33 1.09
CA LEU A 80 -3.89 6.55 0.15
C LEU A 80 -2.65 5.97 0.82
N PHE A 81 -2.13 6.68 1.83
CA PHE A 81 -0.88 6.35 2.50
C PHE A 81 -1.08 5.39 3.67
N LYS A 82 -0.01 4.66 4.01
CA LYS A 82 0.01 3.73 5.14
C LYS A 82 -0.16 4.45 6.48
N ASN A 83 0.38 5.66 6.60
CA ASN A 83 0.23 6.51 7.77
C ASN A 83 0.29 8.00 7.34
N LYS A 84 0.06 8.93 8.28
CA LYS A 84 0.05 10.37 8.01
C LYS A 84 1.44 11.02 8.02
N HIS A 85 2.44 10.38 8.61
CA HIS A 85 3.80 10.87 8.77
C HIS A 85 4.74 10.21 7.77
N ILE A 86 4.35 10.26 6.49
CA ILE A 86 5.16 9.71 5.40
C ILE A 86 6.11 10.79 4.87
N GLN A 87 7.35 10.38 4.61
CA GLN A 87 8.34 11.20 3.94
C GLN A 87 8.24 11.03 2.43
N ILE A 88 8.20 12.14 1.71
CA ILE A 88 8.12 12.19 0.25
C ILE A 88 9.16 13.18 -0.29
N ILE A 89 9.50 13.11 -1.57
CA ILE A 89 10.46 14.03 -2.18
C ILE A 89 9.88 15.45 -2.24
N ASP A 90 10.63 16.42 -1.75
CA ASP A 90 10.36 17.83 -1.98
C ASP A 90 10.75 18.24 -3.40
N PHE A 91 9.77 18.24 -4.29
CA PHE A 91 9.98 18.69 -5.66
C PHE A 91 9.98 20.22 -5.81
N THR A 92 9.63 20.97 -4.77
CA THR A 92 9.54 22.45 -4.83
C THR A 92 10.90 23.12 -4.66
N GLU A 93 11.88 22.41 -4.10
CA GLU A 93 13.24 22.89 -3.89
C GLU A 93 14.19 22.41 -5.00
N GLN A 94 15.32 23.11 -5.17
CA GLN A 94 16.36 22.68 -6.12
C GLN A 94 17.12 21.45 -5.61
N GLU A 95 17.42 21.41 -4.31
CA GLU A 95 17.99 20.25 -3.64
C GLU A 95 16.86 19.32 -3.18
N LYS A 96 16.68 18.22 -3.89
CA LYS A 96 15.58 17.27 -3.67
C LYS A 96 15.82 16.46 -2.40
N LYS A 97 15.38 17.00 -1.27
CA LYS A 97 15.35 16.33 0.05
C LYS A 97 13.98 15.71 0.29
N THR A 98 13.89 14.79 1.23
CA THR A 98 12.59 14.29 1.67
C THR A 98 12.01 15.18 2.78
N ILE A 99 10.72 15.45 2.70
CA ILE A 99 9.93 16.21 3.69
C ILE A 99 8.67 15.43 4.05
N GLN A 100 7.98 15.83 5.10
CA GLN A 100 6.69 15.21 5.40
C GLN A 100 5.65 15.58 4.34
N LEU A 101 4.76 14.65 3.99
CA LEU A 101 3.68 14.91 3.03
C LEU A 101 2.84 16.15 3.40
N ILE A 102 2.59 16.36 4.70
CA ILE A 102 1.88 17.54 5.18
C ILE A 102 2.61 18.85 4.84
N GLU A 103 3.94 18.86 4.93
CA GLU A 103 4.76 20.03 4.63
C GLU A 103 4.71 20.34 3.13
N LEU A 104 4.78 19.32 2.28
CA LEU A 104 4.63 19.49 0.83
C LEU A 104 3.27 20.08 0.46
N ILE A 105 2.20 19.52 1.04
CA ILE A 105 0.82 19.99 0.81
C ILE A 105 0.74 21.51 1.07
N GLU A 106 1.27 21.98 2.19
CA GLU A 106 1.28 23.41 2.50
C GLU A 106 2.18 24.21 1.54
N LYS A 107 3.35 23.67 1.14
CA LYS A 107 4.25 24.33 0.17
C LYS A 107 3.61 24.54 -1.20
N ILE A 108 2.74 23.64 -1.66
CA ILE A 108 2.13 23.69 -3.00
C ILE A 108 0.77 24.38 -3.04
N LYS A 109 0.21 24.74 -1.87
CA LYS A 109 -1.12 25.33 -1.76
C LYS A 109 -1.23 26.58 -2.66
N ASN A 110 -2.29 26.64 -3.46
CA ASN A 110 -2.60 27.80 -4.32
C ASN A 110 -1.49 28.18 -5.33
N LYS A 111 -0.71 27.20 -5.81
CA LYS A 111 0.36 27.39 -6.80
C LYS A 111 0.07 26.80 -8.18
N ASN A 112 -1.10 26.19 -8.38
CA ASN A 112 -1.55 25.61 -9.66
C ASN A 112 -0.57 24.59 -10.27
N TYR A 113 -0.01 23.69 -9.45
CA TYR A 113 0.76 22.57 -9.97
C TYR A 113 -0.12 21.57 -10.71
N SER A 114 0.43 20.95 -11.76
CA SER A 114 -0.11 19.75 -12.39
C SER A 114 0.97 18.71 -12.64
N PHE A 115 0.56 17.45 -12.73
CA PHE A 115 1.45 16.30 -12.66
C PHE A 115 1.07 15.25 -13.70
N LEU A 116 2.06 14.61 -14.29
CA LEU A 116 1.90 13.42 -15.13
C LEU A 116 2.99 12.41 -14.77
N ILE A 117 2.62 11.13 -14.69
CA ILE A 117 3.58 10.04 -14.46
C ILE A 117 3.80 9.26 -15.74
N SER A 118 5.01 8.76 -15.94
CA SER A 118 5.40 7.96 -17.11
C SER A 118 6.54 7.00 -16.77
N ASN A 119 6.92 6.14 -17.72
CA ASN A 119 8.08 5.23 -17.59
C ASN A 119 8.05 4.36 -16.32
N ILE A 120 6.87 3.81 -16.02
CA ILE A 120 6.63 3.11 -14.76
C ILE A 120 7.25 1.71 -14.77
N THR A 121 7.97 1.36 -13.71
CA THR A 121 8.54 0.03 -13.48
C THR A 121 8.32 -0.41 -12.04
N ASN A 122 8.16 -1.72 -11.81
CA ASN A 122 7.93 -2.29 -10.49
C ASN A 122 9.05 -3.26 -10.12
N THR A 123 9.63 -3.09 -8.93
CA THR A 123 10.72 -3.93 -8.42
C THR A 123 10.40 -4.42 -7.01
N PHE A 124 10.34 -5.74 -6.81
CA PHE A 124 10.17 -6.32 -5.48
C PHE A 124 11.42 -6.13 -4.64
N ILE A 125 11.26 -5.52 -3.47
CA ILE A 125 12.36 -5.30 -2.51
C ILE A 125 12.17 -6.16 -1.26
N SER A 126 10.93 -6.46 -0.87
CA SER A 126 10.64 -7.30 0.30
C SER A 126 9.40 -8.17 0.10
N ASN A 127 9.08 -8.93 1.14
CA ASN A 127 7.98 -9.87 1.19
C ASN A 127 6.62 -9.17 1.12
N ASN A 128 6.48 -7.95 1.68
CA ASN A 128 5.20 -7.23 1.84
C ASN A 128 5.17 -5.84 1.18
N TYR A 129 6.19 -5.49 0.39
CA TYR A 129 6.21 -4.26 -0.40
C TYR A 129 7.10 -4.41 -1.63
N TRP A 130 6.82 -3.56 -2.62
CA TRP A 130 7.69 -3.32 -3.77
C TRP A 130 7.95 -1.83 -3.93
N MET A 131 8.87 -1.49 -4.82
CA MET A 131 9.11 -0.12 -5.28
C MET A 131 8.50 0.05 -6.66
N THR A 132 7.79 1.14 -6.86
CA THR A 132 7.30 1.59 -8.16
C THR A 132 8.12 2.82 -8.56
N SER A 133 8.98 2.67 -9.55
CA SER A 133 9.78 3.77 -10.10
C SER A 133 9.08 4.39 -11.30
N TYR A 134 9.11 5.70 -11.42
CA TYR A 134 8.46 6.45 -12.51
C TYR A 134 9.10 7.83 -12.72
N ASP A 135 8.90 8.39 -13.90
CA ASP A 135 9.22 9.77 -14.20
C ASP A 135 7.99 10.64 -13.90
N LEU A 136 8.14 11.57 -12.96
CA LEU A 136 7.14 12.57 -12.60
C LEU A 136 7.42 13.87 -13.38
N GLN A 137 6.54 14.20 -14.30
CA GLN A 137 6.52 15.49 -14.97
C GLN A 137 5.70 16.47 -14.13
N ILE A 138 6.31 17.58 -13.74
CA ILE A 138 5.73 18.60 -12.88
C ILE A 138 5.65 19.88 -13.70
N HIS A 139 4.45 20.43 -13.79
CA HIS A 139 4.20 21.69 -14.49
C HIS A 139 3.70 22.72 -13.46
N GLU A 140 4.39 23.86 -13.40
CA GLU A 140 4.03 25.02 -12.59
C GLU A 140 4.06 26.26 -13.48
N ASN A 141 2.88 26.75 -13.89
CA ASN A 141 2.77 27.83 -14.87
C ASN A 141 3.54 27.49 -16.17
N GLU A 142 4.66 28.19 -16.46
CA GLU A 142 5.51 27.97 -17.63
C GLU A 142 6.71 27.03 -17.36
N ASN A 143 6.93 26.67 -16.08
CA ASN A 143 8.05 25.83 -15.69
C ASN A 143 7.68 24.35 -15.75
N ASN A 144 8.50 23.58 -16.46
CA ASN A 144 8.38 22.14 -16.57
C ASN A 144 9.65 21.48 -16.04
N GLN A 145 9.50 20.54 -15.12
CA GLN A 145 10.60 19.71 -14.64
C GLN A 145 10.20 18.23 -14.67
N ILE A 146 11.19 17.36 -14.88
CA ILE A 146 11.03 15.92 -14.80
C ILE A 146 11.86 15.42 -13.63
N LEU A 147 11.22 14.71 -12.71
CA LEU A 147 11.83 14.12 -11.52
C LEU A 147 11.69 12.60 -11.58
N LYS A 148 12.80 11.89 -11.43
CA LYS A 148 12.75 10.44 -11.24
C LYS A 148 12.36 10.15 -9.81
N CYS A 149 11.31 9.37 -9.62
CA CYS A 149 10.79 9.01 -8.31
C CYS A 149 10.79 7.50 -8.14
N SER A 150 11.01 7.03 -6.91
CA SER A 150 10.85 5.65 -6.50
C SER A 150 9.92 5.61 -5.29
N GLN A 151 8.70 5.09 -5.48
CA GLN A 151 7.67 5.09 -4.46
C GLN A 151 7.53 3.71 -3.84
N LYS A 152 7.64 3.62 -2.51
CA LYS A 152 7.31 2.37 -1.81
C LYS A 152 5.81 2.12 -1.85
N VAL A 153 5.44 0.89 -2.17
CA VAL A 153 4.05 0.42 -2.21
C VAL A 153 3.91 -0.79 -1.30
N TYR A 154 3.16 -0.61 -0.21
CA TYR A 154 2.84 -1.66 0.74
C TYR A 154 1.63 -2.46 0.27
N PHE A 155 1.73 -3.78 0.39
CA PHE A 155 0.59 -4.68 0.20
C PHE A 155 0.47 -5.53 1.45
N ILE A 156 -0.51 -5.15 2.29
CA ILE A 156 -0.64 -5.62 3.67
C ILE A 156 -2.08 -6.07 3.94
N PRO A 157 -2.26 -7.06 4.82
CA PRO A 157 -3.58 -7.40 5.32
C PRO A 157 -4.14 -6.24 6.15
N THR A 158 -5.44 -5.96 5.99
CA THR A 158 -6.16 -4.97 6.79
C THR A 158 -7.53 -5.54 7.16
N ILE A 159 -7.90 -5.42 8.43
CA ILE A 159 -9.22 -5.84 8.91
C ILE A 159 -10.25 -4.83 8.43
N LYS A 160 -11.29 -5.31 7.73
CA LYS A 160 -12.46 -4.52 7.33
C LYS A 160 -13.71 -5.08 7.98
N GLN A 161 -14.56 -4.18 8.46
CA GLN A 161 -15.86 -4.50 9.02
C GLN A 161 -16.92 -4.52 7.91
N PHE A 162 -17.70 -5.59 7.86
CA PHE A 162 -18.83 -5.82 6.98
C PHE A 162 -20.05 -6.14 7.83
N GLY A 163 -20.81 -5.10 8.20
CA GLY A 163 -21.91 -5.20 9.17
C GLY A 163 -21.39 -5.60 10.55
N SER A 164 -21.79 -6.77 11.04
CA SER A 164 -21.32 -7.36 12.31
C SER A 164 -20.10 -8.28 12.17
N THR A 165 -19.61 -8.49 10.93
CA THR A 165 -18.49 -9.42 10.67
C THR A 165 -17.22 -8.67 10.32
N GLU A 166 -16.08 -9.19 10.75
CA GLU A 166 -14.76 -8.68 10.37
C GLU A 166 -14.08 -9.67 9.43
N LYS A 167 -13.43 -9.16 8.39
CA LYS A 167 -12.64 -9.96 7.46
C LYS A 167 -11.31 -9.29 7.19
N GLU A 168 -10.25 -10.09 7.11
CA GLU A 168 -8.97 -9.64 6.61
C GLU A 168 -9.04 -9.47 5.09
N VAL A 169 -8.68 -8.28 4.62
CA VAL A 169 -8.63 -7.94 3.20
C VAL A 169 -7.28 -7.32 2.90
N TRP A 170 -6.61 -7.84 1.87
CA TRP A 170 -5.33 -7.30 1.44
C TRP A 170 -5.53 -5.97 0.71
N THR A 171 -4.75 -4.97 1.11
CA THR A 171 -4.91 -3.60 0.63
C THR A 171 -3.56 -3.00 0.26
N ILE A 172 -3.57 -2.17 -0.79
CA ILE A 172 -2.43 -1.38 -1.22
C ILE A 172 -2.42 -0.03 -0.51
N LYS A 173 -1.27 0.34 0.05
CA LYS A 173 -1.00 1.62 0.69
C LYS A 173 0.31 2.22 0.18
N LEU A 174 0.32 3.52 -0.11
CA LEU A 174 1.53 4.24 -0.48
C LEU A 174 2.42 4.47 0.75
N GLY A 175 3.73 4.42 0.53
CA GLY A 175 4.78 4.59 1.54
C GLY A 175 5.68 5.79 1.25
N GLU A 176 6.95 5.68 1.61
CA GLU A 176 7.94 6.74 1.38
C GLU A 176 8.38 6.82 -0.09
N THR A 177 8.81 8.01 -0.51
CA THR A 177 9.39 8.26 -1.84
C THR A 177 10.89 8.55 -1.73
N GLU A 178 11.67 8.01 -2.66
CA GLU A 178 13.12 8.18 -2.83
C GLU A 178 13.46 8.71 -4.22
#